data_AF-A0A5N8WX28-F1
#
_entry.id   AF-A0A5N8WX28-F1
#
_cell.length_a   1.000
_cell.length_b   1.000
_cell.length_c   1.000
_cell.angle_alpha   90.00
_cell.angle_beta   90.00
_cell.angle_gamma   90.00
#
_symmetry.space_group_name_H-M   'P 1'
#
loop_
_entity.id
_entity.type
_entity.pdbx_description
1 polymer ?
#
loop_
_entity_poly.entity_id
_entity_poly.type
_entity_poly.pdbx_seq_one_letter_code
_entity_poly.pdbx_strand_id
1 'polypeptide(L)'
;MRHPYRLPVLVFVAGVFVVVAAWLWQERWVGHPAAAPGSGKTSAAAPSAPAASTLSAARLRSALIGEGDLGRAWAPTAGAATWRDGLLKGRADRPECQELLDAVYAEDLLGEPSGATAVEGFDDTEYGAQVRYQVGAYRKQDVDAKLGHLGQLARKCREFTSAGASGEKYDVRVNPVRLPGVGDARQALRMTVGGEVDGERGELTLDVAALRVGDGAALLTHGGLYGIEADITRHAAQLAAERLQDTLAGKPPRSARPSARPSERPAEEGQQERQEEPAYEANPAYEDGETGEEDEGGQ
;
A
#
# COMPACT_ATOMS: atom_id res chain seq x y z
N MET A 1 -16.97 35.10 -26.17
CA MET A 1 -16.00 36.19 -25.91
C MET A 1 -14.63 35.55 -25.77
N ARG A 2 -13.68 35.92 -26.62
CA ARG A 2 -12.32 35.34 -26.71
C ARG A 2 -11.39 36.12 -25.79
N HIS A 3 -10.69 35.46 -24.87
CA HIS A 3 -9.57 36.07 -24.15
C HIS A 3 -8.25 35.41 -24.56
N PRO A 4 -7.27 36.18 -25.07
CA PRO A 4 -5.94 35.69 -25.38
C PRO A 4 -5.00 35.91 -24.19
N TYR A 5 -4.22 34.91 -23.81
CA TYR A 5 -3.05 35.11 -22.96
C TYR A 5 -1.79 34.63 -23.67
N ARG A 6 -0.87 35.58 -23.83
CA ARG A 6 0.47 35.42 -24.43
C ARG A 6 1.43 34.92 -23.35
N LEU A 7 2.16 33.85 -23.65
CA LEU A 7 3.32 33.37 -22.88
C LEU A 7 4.56 34.18 -23.28
N PRO A 8 5.38 34.68 -22.33
CA PRO A 8 6.75 35.05 -22.62
C PRO A 8 7.67 33.83 -22.45
N VAL A 9 8.33 33.49 -23.55
CA VAL A 9 9.48 32.59 -23.64
C VAL A 9 10.70 33.26 -23.02
N LEU A 10 11.38 32.59 -22.10
CA LEU A 10 12.70 32.99 -21.60
C LEU A 10 13.73 31.93 -21.99
N VAL A 11 14.85 32.43 -22.51
CA VAL A 11 15.81 31.75 -23.36
C VAL A 11 17.23 32.04 -22.86
N PHE A 12 18.10 31.04 -23.01
CA PHE A 12 19.57 31.01 -22.86
C PHE A 12 20.12 31.16 -21.42
N VAL A 13 21.22 30.49 -21.01
CA VAL A 13 22.53 30.43 -21.66
C VAL A 13 23.28 29.14 -21.31
N ALA A 14 23.94 28.57 -22.32
CA ALA A 14 24.90 27.47 -22.23
C ALA A 14 26.23 27.94 -21.61
N GLY A 15 26.79 27.17 -20.67
CA GLY A 15 28.10 27.37 -20.07
C GLY A 15 29.02 26.17 -20.33
N VAL A 16 30.25 26.47 -20.74
CA VAL A 16 31.22 25.66 -21.49
C VAL A 16 31.99 24.62 -20.66
N PHE A 17 32.39 23.56 -21.37
CA PHE A 17 33.29 22.45 -21.03
C PHE A 17 34.64 22.84 -20.39
N VAL A 18 35.14 21.98 -19.50
CA VAL A 18 36.58 21.76 -19.29
C VAL A 18 36.92 20.30 -19.56
N VAL A 19 37.80 20.12 -20.54
CA VAL A 19 38.44 18.88 -20.99
C VAL A 19 39.70 18.64 -20.15
N VAL A 20 39.94 17.41 -19.69
CA VAL A 20 41.29 16.93 -19.37
C VAL A 20 41.48 15.52 -19.93
N ALA A 21 42.69 15.33 -20.45
CA ALA A 21 43.09 14.45 -21.53
C ALA A 21 43.26 12.97 -21.18
N ALA A 22 43.16 12.19 -22.26
CA ALA A 22 43.50 10.79 -22.40
C ALA A 22 44.95 10.46 -22.02
N TRP A 23 45.16 9.25 -21.51
CA TRP A 23 46.30 8.43 -21.90
C TRP A 23 45.77 7.11 -22.46
N LEU A 24 45.94 7.01 -23.77
CA LEU A 24 45.83 5.81 -24.58
C LEU A 24 46.95 4.84 -24.19
N TRP A 25 46.68 3.54 -24.19
CA TRP A 25 47.65 2.54 -24.64
C TRP A 25 46.90 1.40 -25.36
N GLN A 26 46.84 1.58 -26.67
CA GLN A 26 46.82 0.57 -27.74
C GLN A 26 48.19 -0.14 -27.76
N GLU A 27 48.46 -1.34 -28.27
CA GLU A 27 47.86 -2.26 -29.24
C GLU A 27 48.42 -3.68 -28.96
N ARG A 28 47.72 -4.65 -29.52
CA ARG A 28 47.96 -6.08 -29.69
C ARG A 28 49.23 -6.43 -30.48
N TRP A 29 49.93 -7.51 -30.09
CA TRP A 29 50.76 -8.35 -30.98
C TRP A 29 50.69 -9.84 -30.63
N VAL A 30 50.77 -10.67 -31.68
CA VAL A 30 50.62 -12.13 -31.76
C VAL A 30 51.99 -12.81 -31.66
N GLY A 31 52.06 -14.01 -31.06
CA GLY A 31 53.12 -15.00 -31.33
C GLY A 31 53.45 -15.96 -30.18
N HIS A 32 53.12 -17.25 -30.33
CA HIS A 32 53.65 -18.37 -29.52
C HIS A 32 55.04 -18.81 -30.05
N PRO A 33 55.89 -19.43 -29.22
CA PRO A 33 56.03 -20.89 -29.25
C PRO A 33 56.29 -21.57 -27.88
N ALA A 34 56.47 -22.90 -27.94
CA ALA A 34 56.19 -23.96 -26.97
C ALA A 34 57.25 -24.31 -25.88
N ALA A 35 56.86 -25.29 -25.03
CA ALA A 35 57.60 -26.14 -24.07
C ALA A 35 57.63 -25.63 -22.60
N ALA A 36 57.42 -26.41 -21.52
CA ALA A 36 57.23 -27.84 -21.25
C ALA A 36 56.45 -28.00 -19.90
N PRO A 37 55.99 -29.21 -19.48
CA PRO A 37 54.98 -29.36 -18.43
C PRO A 37 55.59 -29.37 -17.02
N GLY A 38 55.18 -28.42 -16.18
CA GLY A 38 55.42 -28.46 -14.73
C GLY A 38 54.20 -29.03 -14.01
N SER A 39 54.32 -30.26 -13.51
CA SER A 39 53.34 -30.87 -12.60
C SER A 39 53.31 -30.11 -11.27
N GLY A 40 52.45 -29.08 -11.18
CA GLY A 40 52.04 -28.47 -9.92
C GLY A 40 50.71 -29.06 -9.49
N LYS A 41 50.69 -29.77 -8.36
CA LYS A 41 49.45 -30.25 -7.73
C LYS A 41 48.60 -29.03 -7.33
N THR A 42 47.61 -28.69 -8.14
CA THR A 42 46.57 -27.74 -7.76
C THR A 42 45.72 -28.40 -6.69
N SER A 43 45.97 -28.05 -5.43
CA SER A 43 45.07 -28.38 -4.33
C SER A 43 43.75 -27.68 -4.64
N ALA A 44 42.71 -28.46 -4.92
CA ALA A 44 41.37 -27.97 -5.13
C ALA A 44 40.92 -27.32 -3.82
N ALA A 45 41.02 -25.98 -3.76
CA ALA A 45 40.33 -25.21 -2.74
C ALA A 45 38.84 -25.54 -2.90
N ALA A 46 38.27 -26.16 -1.88
CA ALA A 46 36.83 -26.35 -1.79
C ALA A 46 36.17 -24.97 -1.99
N PRO A 47 35.08 -24.87 -2.77
CA PRO A 47 34.35 -23.62 -2.87
C PRO A 47 33.96 -23.20 -1.45
N SER A 48 34.47 -22.05 -1.01
CA SER A 48 34.07 -21.45 0.25
C SER A 48 32.55 -21.34 0.21
N ALA A 49 31.90 -21.92 1.22
CA ALA A 49 30.46 -21.77 1.39
C ALA A 49 30.10 -20.28 1.28
N PRO A 50 29.09 -19.89 0.50
CA PRO A 50 28.70 -18.50 0.41
C PRO A 50 28.34 -18.04 1.82
N ALA A 51 28.92 -16.90 2.24
CA ALA A 51 28.62 -16.28 3.51
C ALA A 51 27.10 -16.22 3.72
N ALA A 52 26.66 -16.51 4.94
CA ALA A 52 25.27 -16.58 5.32
C ALA A 52 24.49 -15.33 4.86
N SER A 53 23.66 -15.54 3.85
CA SER A 53 22.33 -14.96 3.64
C SER A 53 22.15 -13.48 3.97
N THR A 54 22.80 -12.59 3.22
CA THR A 54 22.12 -11.31 2.92
C THR A 54 20.95 -11.63 2.00
N LEU A 55 19.73 -11.29 2.42
CA LEU A 55 18.53 -11.51 1.60
C LEU A 55 18.71 -10.79 0.26
N SER A 56 18.82 -11.53 -0.85
CA SER A 56 19.02 -10.91 -2.16
C SER A 56 17.78 -10.12 -2.57
N ALA A 57 17.96 -9.04 -3.34
CA ALA A 57 16.83 -8.24 -3.81
C ALA A 57 15.82 -9.05 -4.63
N ALA A 58 16.28 -10.01 -5.43
CA ALA A 58 15.42 -10.92 -6.17
C ALA A 58 14.56 -11.80 -5.26
N ARG A 59 15.15 -12.30 -4.17
CA ARG A 59 14.45 -13.12 -3.18
C ARG A 59 13.48 -12.28 -2.35
N LEU A 60 13.81 -11.04 -2.02
CA LEU A 60 12.88 -10.16 -1.30
C LEU A 60 11.66 -9.78 -2.15
N ARG A 61 11.83 -9.59 -3.47
CA ARG A 61 10.70 -9.32 -4.38
C ARG A 61 9.65 -10.43 -4.39
N SER A 62 10.01 -11.69 -4.11
CA SER A 62 9.00 -12.76 -3.99
C SER A 62 8.12 -12.65 -2.75
N ALA A 63 8.45 -11.73 -1.82
CA ALA A 63 7.60 -11.40 -0.69
C ALA A 63 6.54 -10.32 -1.02
N LEU A 64 6.57 -9.73 -2.22
CA LEU A 64 5.58 -8.77 -2.68
C LEU A 64 4.19 -9.40 -2.79
N ILE A 65 3.14 -8.68 -2.38
CA ILE A 65 1.75 -9.01 -2.75
C ILE A 65 1.49 -8.55 -4.20
N GLY A 66 0.54 -9.17 -4.88
CA GLY A 66 0.13 -8.81 -6.25
C GLY A 66 -1.37 -8.51 -6.34
N GLU A 67 -1.83 -8.09 -7.52
CA GLU A 67 -3.23 -7.70 -7.79
C GLU A 67 -4.24 -8.80 -7.37
N GLY A 68 -3.98 -10.06 -7.76
CA GLY A 68 -4.84 -11.19 -7.45
C GLY A 68 -4.96 -11.52 -5.96
N ASP A 69 -4.07 -10.97 -5.13
CA ASP A 69 -4.14 -11.09 -3.68
C ASP A 69 -5.09 -10.05 -3.05
N LEU A 70 -5.34 -8.92 -3.73
CA LEU A 70 -6.22 -7.86 -3.25
C LEU A 70 -7.65 -8.00 -3.80
N GLY A 71 -7.81 -8.66 -4.95
CA GLY A 71 -9.12 -8.90 -5.58
C GLY A 71 -9.23 -8.25 -6.95
N ARG A 72 -10.38 -8.45 -7.63
CA ARG A 72 -10.54 -8.10 -9.06
C ARG A 72 -10.61 -6.60 -9.37
N ALA A 73 -10.88 -5.75 -8.37
CA ALA A 73 -10.98 -4.30 -8.55
C ALA A 73 -9.60 -3.60 -8.53
N TRP A 74 -8.54 -4.33 -8.18
CA TRP A 74 -7.20 -3.76 -8.02
C TRP A 74 -6.37 -3.91 -9.28
N ALA A 75 -5.68 -2.83 -9.65
CA ALA A 75 -4.73 -2.78 -10.77
C ALA A 75 -3.42 -2.13 -10.30
N PRO A 76 -2.29 -2.29 -11.02
CA PRO A 76 -1.05 -1.59 -10.69
C PRO A 76 -1.26 -0.08 -10.70
N THR A 77 -0.61 0.61 -9.76
CA THR A 77 -0.84 2.05 -9.59
C THR A 77 -0.43 2.86 -10.82
N ALA A 78 -1.26 3.84 -11.18
CA ALA A 78 -0.93 4.83 -12.22
C ALA A 78 -0.12 6.03 -11.67
N GLY A 79 0.09 6.10 -10.36
CA GLY A 79 0.80 7.18 -9.70
C GLY A 79 0.36 7.37 -8.25
N ALA A 80 1.10 8.17 -7.48
CA ALA A 80 0.73 8.46 -6.10
C ALA A 80 -0.62 9.18 -6.04
N ALA A 81 -1.49 8.76 -5.12
CA ALA A 81 -2.78 9.40 -4.93
C ALA A 81 -2.61 10.86 -4.47
N THR A 82 -3.31 11.79 -5.12
CA THR A 82 -3.19 13.23 -4.89
C THR A 82 -3.60 13.65 -3.49
N TRP A 83 -4.51 12.90 -2.85
CA TRP A 83 -4.91 13.13 -1.46
C TRP A 83 -3.75 13.02 -0.47
N ARG A 84 -2.65 12.32 -0.80
CA ARG A 84 -1.47 12.24 0.07
C ARG A 84 -0.86 13.63 0.27
N ASP A 85 -0.63 14.34 -0.81
CA ASP A 85 -0.07 15.69 -0.75
C ASP A 85 -1.11 16.69 -0.22
N GLY A 86 -2.39 16.55 -0.60
CA GLY A 86 -3.43 17.48 -0.17
C GLY A 86 -3.75 17.43 1.33
N LEU A 87 -3.79 16.23 1.92
CA LEU A 87 -4.29 16.02 3.28
C LEU A 87 -3.23 15.63 4.31
N LEU A 88 -2.16 14.95 3.89
CA LEU A 88 -1.13 14.48 4.83
C LEU A 88 0.07 15.44 4.92
N LYS A 89 0.25 16.32 3.93
CA LYS A 89 1.31 17.33 3.94
C LYS A 89 0.86 18.58 4.69
N GLY A 90 0.74 18.45 6.02
CA GLY A 90 0.25 19.51 6.88
C GLY A 90 1.15 19.78 8.09
N ARG A 91 0.79 20.83 8.83
CA ARG A 91 1.37 21.15 10.13
C ARG A 91 0.42 20.77 11.25
N ALA A 92 0.79 19.78 12.05
CA ALA A 92 0.06 19.44 13.27
C ALA A 92 0.18 20.59 14.29
N ASP A 93 -0.91 20.81 15.03
CA ASP A 93 -0.95 21.72 16.19
C ASP A 93 -0.07 21.23 17.36
N ARG A 94 0.29 19.94 17.36
CA ARG A 94 1.12 19.27 18.36
C ARG A 94 2.40 18.70 17.75
N PRO A 95 3.59 19.01 18.28
CA PRO A 95 4.87 18.59 17.68
C PRO A 95 5.06 17.07 17.67
N GLU A 96 4.61 16.35 18.69
CA GLU A 96 4.64 14.88 18.69
C GLU A 96 3.72 14.25 17.64
N CYS A 97 2.66 14.95 17.23
CA CYS A 97 1.75 14.48 16.18
C CYS A 97 2.20 14.93 14.79
N GLN A 98 3.05 15.96 14.70
CA GLN A 98 3.79 16.28 13.49
C GLN A 98 4.67 15.09 13.07
N GLU A 99 5.39 14.49 14.02
CA GLU A 99 6.24 13.33 13.73
C GLU A 99 5.43 12.17 13.13
N LEU A 100 4.26 11.87 13.69
CA LEU A 100 3.38 10.84 13.16
C LEU A 100 2.89 11.18 11.75
N LEU A 101 2.45 12.41 11.53
CA LEU A 101 1.96 12.88 10.24
C LEU A 101 3.05 12.80 9.17
N ASP A 102 4.26 13.26 9.50
CA ASP A 102 5.43 13.23 8.61
C ASP A 102 5.84 11.79 8.28
N ALA A 103 5.87 10.90 9.26
CA ALA A 103 6.21 9.49 9.06
C ALA A 103 5.18 8.77 8.18
N VAL A 104 3.90 9.07 8.33
CA VAL A 104 2.82 8.51 7.49
C VAL A 104 2.89 9.06 6.07
N TYR A 105 3.13 10.37 5.91
CA TYR A 105 3.29 11.02 4.61
C TYR A 105 4.49 10.47 3.82
N ALA A 106 5.66 10.42 4.47
CA ALA A 106 6.91 9.93 3.88
C ALA A 106 6.97 8.40 3.79
N GLU A 107 6.06 7.70 4.48
CA GLU A 107 6.08 6.24 4.66
C GLU A 107 7.39 5.74 5.30
N ASP A 108 8.02 6.57 6.12
CA ASP A 108 9.21 6.25 6.92
C ASP A 108 8.80 5.80 8.34
N LEU A 109 8.12 4.66 8.39
CA LEU A 109 7.62 4.08 9.65
C LEU A 109 8.51 2.96 10.18
N LEU A 110 9.35 2.39 9.31
CA LEU A 110 10.27 1.31 9.64
C LEU A 110 11.73 1.79 9.76
N GLY A 111 12.03 3.04 9.38
CA GLY A 111 13.39 3.55 9.29
C GLY A 111 14.11 3.08 8.02
N GLU A 112 15.40 3.40 7.94
CA GLU A 112 16.24 3.02 6.81
C GLU A 112 16.48 1.49 6.79
N PRO A 113 16.20 0.81 5.66
CA PRO A 113 16.53 -0.59 5.47
C PRO A 113 18.03 -0.87 5.63
N SER A 114 18.37 -2.01 6.22
CA SER A 114 19.77 -2.46 6.30
C SER A 114 20.25 -3.22 5.06
N GLY A 115 19.38 -3.39 4.06
CA GLY A 115 19.67 -4.16 2.87
C GLY A 115 18.64 -3.93 1.76
N ALA A 116 18.35 -4.98 1.00
CA ALA A 116 17.42 -4.89 -0.12
C ALA A 116 16.02 -4.44 0.32
N THR A 117 15.33 -3.75 -0.59
CA THR A 117 13.91 -3.42 -0.50
C THR A 117 13.19 -3.72 -1.81
N ALA A 118 11.87 -3.87 -1.71
CA ALA A 118 10.96 -3.92 -2.84
C ALA A 118 9.65 -3.23 -2.48
N VAL A 119 8.99 -2.62 -3.47
CA VAL A 119 7.75 -1.86 -3.30
C VAL A 119 6.83 -2.15 -4.47
N GLU A 120 5.54 -2.27 -4.19
CA GLU A 120 4.45 -2.30 -5.17
C GLU A 120 3.32 -1.35 -4.74
N GLY A 121 2.56 -0.86 -5.71
CA GLY A 121 1.40 -0.01 -5.48
C GLY A 121 0.23 -0.45 -6.35
N PHE A 122 -0.98 -0.35 -5.79
CA PHE A 122 -2.21 -0.77 -6.44
C PHE A 122 -3.30 0.28 -6.24
N ASP A 123 -4.08 0.50 -7.29
CA ASP A 123 -5.24 1.38 -7.27
C ASP A 123 -6.51 0.53 -7.34
N ASP A 124 -7.47 0.84 -6.48
CA ASP A 124 -8.83 0.33 -6.57
C ASP A 124 -9.55 1.10 -7.67
N THR A 125 -9.81 0.41 -8.78
CA THR A 125 -10.46 0.97 -9.98
C THR A 125 -11.96 1.18 -9.82
N GLU A 126 -12.57 0.71 -8.72
CA GLU A 126 -14.00 0.82 -8.45
C GLU A 126 -14.28 1.96 -7.46
N TYR A 127 -13.56 2.03 -6.34
CA TYR A 127 -13.81 3.01 -5.27
C TYR A 127 -12.69 4.03 -5.05
N GLY A 128 -11.60 3.97 -5.82
CA GLY A 128 -10.54 4.98 -5.81
C GLY A 128 -9.65 4.97 -4.57
N ALA A 129 -9.62 3.88 -3.82
CA ALA A 129 -8.62 3.64 -2.79
C ALA A 129 -7.25 3.30 -3.42
N GLN A 130 -6.17 3.45 -2.66
CA GLN A 130 -4.82 3.10 -3.06
C GLN A 130 -4.16 2.28 -1.95
N VAL A 131 -3.46 1.21 -2.36
CA VAL A 131 -2.59 0.41 -1.50
C VAL A 131 -1.14 0.63 -1.94
N ARG A 132 -0.24 0.85 -0.99
CA ARG A 132 1.19 0.74 -1.23
C ARG A 132 1.79 -0.26 -0.24
N TYR A 133 2.58 -1.18 -0.77
CA TYR A 133 3.18 -2.27 -0.03
C TYR A 133 4.70 -2.25 -0.22
N GLN A 134 5.42 -2.20 0.88
CA GLN A 134 6.88 -2.25 0.91
C GLN A 134 7.34 -3.43 1.74
N VAL A 135 8.40 -4.10 1.28
CA VAL A 135 9.16 -5.09 2.04
C VAL A 135 10.63 -4.70 2.05
N GLY A 136 11.32 -5.03 3.14
CA GLY A 136 12.73 -4.69 3.32
C GLY A 136 13.46 -5.67 4.23
N ALA A 137 14.79 -5.71 4.07
CA ALA A 137 15.69 -6.29 5.06
C ALA A 137 16.08 -5.21 6.09
N TYR A 138 15.96 -5.53 7.38
CA TYR A 138 16.20 -4.61 8.49
C TYR A 138 16.93 -5.29 9.63
N ARG A 139 17.54 -4.49 10.51
CA ARG A 139 17.96 -4.97 11.82
C ARG A 139 16.73 -5.12 12.70
N LYS A 140 16.54 -6.31 13.26
CA LYS A 140 15.41 -6.65 14.14
C LYS A 140 15.14 -5.59 15.22
N GLN A 141 16.18 -5.20 15.96
CA GLN A 141 16.06 -4.27 17.08
C GLN A 141 15.58 -2.88 16.66
N ASP A 142 15.93 -2.42 15.45
CA ASP A 142 15.56 -1.10 14.95
C ASP A 142 14.07 -1.09 14.58
N VAL A 143 13.59 -2.16 13.93
CA VAL A 143 12.18 -2.32 13.61
C VAL A 143 11.34 -2.48 14.88
N ASP A 144 11.77 -3.30 15.84
CA ASP A 144 11.05 -3.46 17.11
C ASP A 144 10.92 -2.11 17.85
N ALA A 145 11.98 -1.28 17.85
CA ALA A 145 11.94 0.07 18.40
C ALA A 145 10.96 0.98 17.65
N LYS A 146 11.00 0.97 16.31
CA LYS A 146 10.09 1.76 15.45
C LYS A 146 8.63 1.37 15.63
N LEU A 147 8.31 0.07 15.67
CA LEU A 147 6.95 -0.42 15.93
C LEU A 147 6.47 -0.02 17.33
N GLY A 148 7.34 -0.12 18.33
CA GLY A 148 7.04 0.34 19.70
C GLY A 148 6.75 1.85 19.76
N HIS A 149 7.55 2.65 19.05
CA HIS A 149 7.37 4.10 18.95
C HIS A 149 6.08 4.48 18.21
N LEU A 150 5.80 3.84 17.08
CA LEU A 150 4.54 4.03 16.34
C LEU A 150 3.32 3.75 17.23
N GLY A 151 3.38 2.70 18.05
CA GLY A 151 2.33 2.41 19.03
C GLY A 151 2.18 3.49 20.11
N GLN A 152 3.28 4.13 20.53
CA GLN A 152 3.23 5.27 21.45
C GLN A 152 2.62 6.51 20.80
N LEU A 153 3.05 6.85 19.59
CA LEU A 153 2.51 7.98 18.81
C LEU A 153 1.00 7.81 18.59
N ALA A 154 0.56 6.64 18.15
CA ALA A 154 -0.86 6.35 17.95
C ALA A 154 -1.71 6.53 19.23
N ARG A 155 -1.15 6.27 20.42
CA ARG A 155 -1.86 6.52 21.69
C ARG A 155 -1.86 8.00 22.10
N LYS A 156 -0.81 8.75 21.80
CA LYS A 156 -0.66 10.16 22.16
C LYS A 156 -1.41 11.10 21.20
N CYS A 157 -1.54 10.70 19.94
CA CYS A 157 -2.10 11.48 18.84
C CYS A 157 -3.49 11.00 18.42
N ARG A 158 -4.30 10.53 19.38
CA ARG A 158 -5.66 10.04 19.11
C ARG A 158 -6.51 11.05 18.36
N GLU A 159 -6.36 12.32 18.71
CA GLU A 159 -7.03 13.45 18.07
C GLU A 159 -6.07 14.64 18.07
N PHE A 160 -5.99 15.32 16.95
CA PHE A 160 -5.23 16.57 16.77
C PHE A 160 -5.73 17.29 15.51
N THR A 161 -5.37 18.56 15.35
CA THR A 161 -5.67 19.32 14.13
C THR A 161 -4.41 19.46 13.29
N SER A 162 -4.52 19.32 11.98
CA SER A 162 -3.47 19.71 11.04
C SER A 162 -3.89 20.93 10.22
N ALA A 163 -2.93 21.78 9.86
CA ALA A 163 -3.12 22.89 8.94
C ALA A 163 -2.43 22.58 7.61
N GLY A 164 -3.15 22.67 6.51
CA GLY A 164 -2.54 22.54 5.18
C GLY A 164 -1.78 23.80 4.77
N ALA A 165 -1.19 23.77 3.58
CA ALA A 165 -0.29 24.82 3.10
C ALA A 165 -0.98 26.19 2.94
N SER A 166 -2.29 26.20 2.69
CA SER A 166 -3.09 27.44 2.54
C SER A 166 -3.75 27.89 3.86
N GLY A 167 -3.46 27.20 4.96
CA GLY A 167 -3.96 27.51 6.31
C GLY A 167 -5.33 26.90 6.63
N GLU A 168 -5.91 26.12 5.72
CA GLU A 168 -7.08 25.31 5.95
C GLU A 168 -6.82 24.27 7.05
N LYS A 169 -7.85 23.96 7.85
CA LYS A 169 -7.72 23.07 9.01
C LYS A 169 -8.40 21.75 8.75
N TYR A 170 -7.74 20.67 9.16
CA TYR A 170 -8.25 19.32 9.09
C TYR A 170 -8.26 18.69 10.48
N ASP A 171 -9.35 18.00 10.79
CA ASP A 171 -9.48 17.20 12.00
C ASP A 171 -8.86 15.82 11.75
N VAL A 172 -7.85 15.46 12.54
CA VAL A 172 -7.17 14.16 12.44
C VAL A 172 -7.55 13.29 13.61
N ARG A 173 -7.99 12.06 13.35
CA ARG A 173 -8.18 11.02 14.36
C ARG A 173 -7.29 9.83 14.09
N VAL A 174 -6.73 9.24 15.14
CA VAL A 174 -5.84 8.07 15.08
C VAL A 174 -6.34 6.99 16.02
N ASN A 175 -6.64 5.81 15.47
CA ASN A 175 -7.14 4.65 16.20
C ASN A 175 -6.25 3.43 15.96
N PRO A 176 -5.98 2.60 16.98
CA PRO A 176 -5.25 1.35 16.77
C PRO A 176 -6.08 0.38 15.91
N VAL A 177 -5.43 -0.30 14.97
CA VAL A 177 -6.05 -1.37 14.17
C VAL A 177 -5.55 -2.72 14.69
N ARG A 178 -6.49 -3.64 14.95
CA ARG A 178 -6.14 -5.01 15.34
C ARG A 178 -5.78 -5.81 14.09
N LEU A 179 -4.52 -6.20 13.99
CA LEU A 179 -4.06 -7.17 13.00
C LEU A 179 -4.18 -8.61 13.54
N PRO A 180 -4.34 -9.61 12.64
CA PRO A 180 -4.21 -11.02 12.99
C PRO A 180 -2.90 -11.31 13.73
N GLY A 181 -2.83 -12.45 14.42
CA GLY A 181 -1.65 -12.91 15.17
C GLY A 181 -0.44 -13.29 14.31
N VAL A 182 -0.05 -12.43 13.38
CA VAL A 182 1.01 -12.70 12.38
C VAL A 182 2.29 -11.94 12.67
N GLY A 183 3.39 -12.51 12.17
CA GLY A 183 4.73 -11.98 12.37
C GLY A 183 5.20 -12.01 13.83
N ASP A 184 6.46 -11.69 14.01
CA ASP A 184 7.10 -11.68 15.33
C ASP A 184 6.74 -10.41 16.12
N ALA A 185 6.48 -9.31 15.42
CA ALA A 185 6.08 -8.02 15.97
C ALA A 185 5.25 -7.27 14.92
N ARG A 186 4.27 -6.49 15.36
CA ARG A 186 3.38 -5.73 14.47
C ARG A 186 2.78 -4.53 15.16
N GLN A 187 2.50 -3.49 14.38
CA GLN A 187 1.75 -2.31 14.81
C GLN A 187 0.89 -1.85 13.64
N ALA A 188 -0.36 -1.48 13.93
CA ALA A 188 -1.22 -0.86 12.94
C ALA A 188 -2.07 0.25 13.56
N LEU A 189 -2.43 1.22 12.72
CA LEU A 189 -3.31 2.32 13.05
C LEU A 189 -4.19 2.67 11.85
N ARG A 190 -5.30 3.31 12.16
CA ARG A 190 -6.19 3.99 11.21
C ARG A 190 -6.11 5.47 11.50
N MET A 191 -5.78 6.26 10.49
CA MET A 191 -5.85 7.71 10.50
C MET A 191 -7.06 8.13 9.67
N THR A 192 -7.91 9.00 10.22
CA THR A 192 -8.92 9.73 9.45
C THR A 192 -8.56 11.20 9.42
N VAL A 193 -8.62 11.83 8.25
CA VAL A 193 -8.38 13.27 8.08
C VAL A 193 -9.62 13.88 7.44
N GLY A 194 -10.41 14.59 8.23
CA GLY A 194 -11.66 15.20 7.80
C GLY A 194 -11.51 16.71 7.61
N GLY A 195 -12.06 17.24 6.53
CA GLY A 195 -12.11 18.69 6.30
C GLY A 195 -12.59 19.03 4.89
N GLU A 196 -12.41 20.29 4.49
CA GLU A 196 -12.74 20.75 3.15
C GLU A 196 -11.50 20.71 2.26
N VAL A 197 -11.61 20.02 1.12
CA VAL A 197 -10.57 19.92 0.08
C VAL A 197 -11.19 20.40 -1.22
N ASP A 198 -10.56 21.38 -1.86
CA ASP A 198 -11.05 21.99 -3.11
C ASP A 198 -12.53 22.46 -3.04
N GLY A 199 -13.00 22.86 -1.86
CA GLY A 199 -14.36 23.34 -1.63
C GLY A 199 -15.40 22.24 -1.35
N GLU A 200 -14.99 20.98 -1.31
CA GLU A 200 -15.85 19.85 -0.95
C GLU A 200 -15.44 19.25 0.39
N ARG A 201 -16.42 18.88 1.21
CA ARG A 201 -16.15 18.19 2.47
C ARG A 201 -15.80 16.73 2.16
N GLY A 202 -14.61 16.31 2.55
CA GLY A 202 -14.12 14.95 2.39
C GLY A 202 -13.54 14.41 3.69
N GLU A 203 -13.36 13.09 3.73
CA GLU A 203 -12.63 12.42 4.80
C GLU A 203 -11.72 11.35 4.19
N LEU A 204 -10.41 11.56 4.31
CA LEU A 204 -9.45 10.49 4.04
C LEU A 204 -9.56 9.46 5.15
N THR A 205 -9.72 8.19 4.80
CA THR A 205 -9.42 7.08 5.71
C THR A 205 -8.15 6.39 5.24
N LEU A 206 -7.20 6.17 6.14
CA LEU A 206 -5.92 5.54 5.87
C LEU A 206 -5.59 4.51 6.95
N ASP A 207 -5.47 3.25 6.57
CA ASP A 207 -4.81 2.24 7.40
C ASP A 207 -3.31 2.22 7.11
N VAL A 208 -2.53 2.12 8.19
CA VAL A 208 -1.10 1.85 8.17
C VAL A 208 -0.86 0.59 8.98
N ALA A 209 -0.22 -0.40 8.37
CA ALA A 209 0.14 -1.66 9.02
C ALA A 209 1.61 -1.99 8.78
N ALA A 210 2.35 -2.21 9.85
CA ALA A 210 3.76 -2.56 9.82
C ALA A 210 4.00 -3.84 10.63
N LEU A 211 4.81 -4.76 10.10
CA LEU A 211 5.11 -6.02 10.75
C LEU A 211 6.54 -6.49 10.46
N ARG A 212 7.10 -7.28 11.38
CA ARG A 212 8.42 -7.89 11.27
C ARG A 212 8.32 -9.42 11.28
N VAL A 213 9.15 -10.07 10.47
CA VAL A 213 9.40 -11.51 10.48
C VAL A 213 10.90 -11.72 10.37
N GLY A 214 11.55 -12.27 11.40
CA GLY A 214 13.01 -12.36 11.44
C GLY A 214 13.68 -11.00 11.21
N ASP A 215 14.58 -10.95 10.21
CA ASP A 215 15.26 -9.74 9.70
C ASP A 215 14.53 -9.08 8.51
N GLY A 216 13.33 -9.56 8.16
CA GLY A 216 12.46 -8.93 7.19
C GLY A 216 11.37 -8.09 7.86
N ALA A 217 10.94 -7.02 7.21
CA ALA A 217 9.75 -6.29 7.63
C ALA A 217 8.94 -5.82 6.43
N ALA A 218 7.65 -5.59 6.66
CA ALA A 218 6.72 -5.07 5.69
C ALA A 218 5.98 -3.84 6.22
N LEU A 219 5.72 -2.89 5.34
CA LEU A 219 4.87 -1.73 5.55
C LEU A 219 3.77 -1.72 4.49
N LEU A 220 2.53 -1.57 4.94
CA LEU A 220 1.35 -1.46 4.12
C LEU A 220 0.65 -0.14 4.46
N THR A 221 0.37 0.66 3.44
CA THR A 221 -0.57 1.79 3.52
C THR A 221 -1.76 1.50 2.63
N HIS A 222 -2.97 1.74 3.13
CA HIS A 222 -4.22 1.51 2.41
C HIS A 222 -5.16 2.67 2.70
N GLY A 223 -5.41 3.54 1.71
CA GLY A 223 -6.18 4.75 1.95
C GLY A 223 -7.04 5.21 0.78
N GLY A 224 -8.11 5.94 1.09
CA GLY A 224 -9.06 6.47 0.13
C GLY A 224 -9.96 7.56 0.73
N LEU A 225 -10.51 8.42 -0.13
CA LEU A 225 -11.41 9.52 0.26
C LEU A 225 -12.86 9.07 0.47
N TYR A 226 -13.21 7.86 0.04
CA TYR A 226 -14.55 7.28 0.18
C TYR A 226 -14.57 6.13 1.21
N GLY A 227 -13.61 6.13 2.11
CA GLY A 227 -13.36 5.03 3.05
C GLY A 227 -12.48 3.93 2.46
N ILE A 228 -12.29 2.87 3.25
CA ILE A 228 -11.51 1.69 2.90
C ILE A 228 -12.13 0.42 3.50
N GLU A 229 -11.94 -0.71 2.82
CA GLU A 229 -12.31 -2.02 3.34
C GLU A 229 -11.24 -2.55 4.30
N ALA A 230 -11.56 -2.63 5.59
CA ALA A 230 -10.59 -3.05 6.61
C ALA A 230 -10.09 -4.50 6.45
N ASP A 231 -10.86 -5.36 5.76
CA ASP A 231 -10.45 -6.74 5.48
C ASP A 231 -9.31 -6.82 4.47
N ILE A 232 -9.22 -5.88 3.52
CA ILE A 232 -8.09 -5.79 2.58
C ILE A 232 -6.79 -5.54 3.37
N THR A 233 -6.80 -4.59 4.31
CA THR A 233 -5.64 -4.32 5.18
C THR A 233 -5.22 -5.56 5.97
N ARG A 234 -6.18 -6.25 6.59
CA ARG A 234 -5.90 -7.46 7.41
C ARG A 234 -5.37 -8.60 6.55
N HIS A 235 -5.97 -8.82 5.38
CA HIS A 235 -5.57 -9.87 4.45
C HIS A 235 -4.17 -9.62 3.88
N ALA A 236 -3.89 -8.41 3.43
CA ALA A 236 -2.57 -8.03 2.93
C ALA A 236 -1.50 -8.17 4.02
N ALA A 237 -1.78 -7.78 5.27
CA ALA A 237 -0.86 -7.98 6.39
C ALA A 237 -0.60 -9.46 6.71
N GLN A 238 -1.63 -10.30 6.61
CA GLN A 238 -1.50 -11.75 6.76
C GLN A 238 -0.57 -12.34 5.68
N LEU A 239 -0.84 -12.01 4.40
CA LEU A 239 -0.03 -12.47 3.28
C LEU A 239 1.41 -11.97 3.36
N ALA A 240 1.61 -10.72 3.76
CA ALA A 240 2.93 -10.12 3.94
C ALA A 240 3.78 -10.94 4.92
N ALA A 241 3.22 -11.29 6.08
CA ALA A 241 3.92 -12.09 7.07
C ALA A 241 4.25 -13.49 6.55
N GLU A 242 3.29 -14.16 5.91
CA GLU A 242 3.47 -15.51 5.39
C GLU A 242 4.50 -15.58 4.26
N ARG A 243 4.49 -14.60 3.34
CA ARG A 243 5.46 -14.54 2.24
C ARG A 243 6.86 -14.17 2.73
N LEU A 244 6.97 -13.24 3.68
CA LEU A 244 8.26 -12.95 4.32
C LEU A 244 8.84 -14.19 5.01
N GLN A 245 8.01 -14.95 5.73
CA GLN A 245 8.43 -16.18 6.39
C GLN A 245 8.95 -17.21 5.39
N ASP A 246 8.24 -17.42 4.28
CA ASP A 246 8.65 -18.36 3.24
C ASP A 246 9.93 -17.92 2.53
N THR A 247 10.02 -16.62 2.21
CA THR A 247 11.20 -15.99 1.61
C THR A 247 12.44 -16.15 2.50
N LEU A 248 12.31 -15.94 3.81
CA LEU A 248 13.40 -16.12 4.78
C LEU A 248 13.78 -17.59 4.98
N ALA A 249 12.80 -18.49 4.88
CA ALA A 249 13.03 -19.93 4.89
C ALA A 249 13.62 -20.48 3.56
N GLY A 250 13.79 -19.62 2.55
CA GLY A 250 14.32 -20.01 1.24
C GLY A 250 13.37 -20.86 0.40
N LYS A 251 12.06 -20.83 0.70
CA LYS A 251 11.04 -21.53 -0.08
C LYS A 251 10.82 -20.84 -1.43
N PRO A 252 10.35 -21.57 -2.46
CA PRO A 252 9.95 -20.95 -3.72
C PRO A 252 8.80 -19.95 -3.51
N PRO A 253 8.68 -18.94 -4.38
CA PRO A 253 7.57 -17.98 -4.33
C PRO A 253 6.23 -18.70 -4.36
N ARG A 254 5.27 -18.23 -3.55
CA ARG A 254 3.89 -18.67 -3.71
C ARG A 254 3.34 -18.08 -5.00
N SER A 255 2.71 -18.91 -5.82
CA SER A 255 1.94 -18.42 -6.96
C SER A 255 0.85 -17.48 -6.41
N ALA A 256 0.79 -16.26 -6.93
CA ALA A 256 -0.38 -15.42 -6.72
C ALA A 256 -1.61 -16.22 -7.20
N ARG A 257 -2.71 -16.17 -6.44
CA ARG A 257 -3.94 -16.80 -6.91
C ARG A 257 -4.30 -16.11 -8.22
N PRO A 258 -4.50 -16.84 -9.34
CA PRO A 258 -4.89 -16.19 -10.58
C PRO A 258 -6.18 -15.41 -10.34
N SER A 259 -6.20 -14.12 -10.66
CA SER A 259 -7.45 -13.37 -10.78
C SER A 259 -8.30 -14.10 -11.80
N ALA A 260 -9.37 -14.76 -11.35
CA ALA A 260 -10.25 -15.51 -12.25
C ALA A 260 -10.71 -14.56 -13.35
N ARG A 261 -10.36 -14.86 -14.61
CA ARG A 261 -10.84 -14.10 -15.77
C ARG A 261 -12.38 -14.16 -15.74
N PRO A 262 -13.09 -13.10 -16.13
CA PRO A 262 -14.56 -13.10 -16.23
C PRO A 262 -15.15 -14.23 -17.11
N SER A 263 -14.32 -14.91 -17.90
CA SER A 263 -14.75 -15.94 -18.87
C SER A 263 -14.73 -17.39 -18.35
N GLU A 264 -14.28 -17.67 -17.12
CA GLU A 264 -14.31 -19.01 -16.54
C GLU A 264 -15.41 -19.11 -15.46
N ARG A 265 -16.65 -18.79 -15.85
CA ARG A 265 -17.82 -19.35 -15.19
C ARG A 265 -18.20 -20.58 -16.00
N PRO A 266 -18.23 -21.80 -15.44
CA PRO A 266 -18.95 -22.89 -16.08
C PRO A 266 -20.38 -22.40 -16.32
N ALA A 267 -20.86 -22.57 -17.55
CA ALA A 267 -22.29 -22.43 -17.81
C ALA A 267 -22.99 -23.47 -16.93
N GLU A 268 -23.61 -23.03 -15.83
CA GLU A 268 -24.67 -23.80 -15.20
C GLU A 268 -25.85 -23.79 -16.17
N GLU A 269 -25.85 -24.79 -17.06
CA GLU A 269 -27.02 -25.21 -17.79
C GLU A 269 -28.09 -25.65 -16.79
N GLY A 270 -29.09 -24.78 -16.64
CA GLY A 270 -30.51 -25.09 -16.49
C GLY A 270 -30.89 -26.29 -15.62
N GLN A 271 -31.36 -26.01 -14.40
CA GLN A 271 -32.56 -26.65 -13.89
C GLN A 271 -33.57 -25.59 -13.47
N GLN A 272 -34.59 -25.46 -14.32
CA GLN A 272 -35.88 -24.90 -13.97
C GLN A 272 -36.47 -25.73 -12.82
N GLU A 273 -36.50 -25.16 -11.61
CA GLU A 273 -37.58 -25.44 -10.68
C GLU A 273 -38.34 -24.14 -10.45
N ARG A 274 -39.47 -24.07 -11.16
CA ARG A 274 -40.65 -23.27 -10.86
C ARG A 274 -40.95 -23.39 -9.37
N GLN A 275 -40.49 -22.45 -8.56
CA GLN A 275 -41.05 -22.24 -7.22
C GLN A 275 -42.25 -21.31 -7.38
N GLU A 276 -43.42 -21.89 -7.13
CA GLU A 276 -44.70 -21.22 -7.00
C GLU A 276 -44.61 -20.04 -6.03
N GLU A 277 -45.09 -18.89 -6.52
CA GLU A 277 -45.43 -17.71 -5.75
C GLU A 277 -46.56 -18.08 -4.76
N PRO A 278 -46.37 -18.00 -3.43
CA PRO A 278 -47.48 -18.15 -2.53
C PRO A 278 -48.34 -16.89 -2.59
N ALA A 279 -49.58 -17.07 -3.06
CA ALA A 279 -50.63 -16.07 -3.07
C ALA A 279 -50.76 -15.42 -1.68
N TYR A 280 -50.81 -14.10 -1.68
CA TYR A 280 -51.22 -13.29 -0.54
C TYR A 280 -52.66 -13.69 -0.18
N GLU A 281 -52.81 -14.43 0.92
CA GLU A 281 -54.13 -14.75 1.45
C GLU A 281 -54.66 -13.51 2.18
N ALA A 282 -55.61 -12.84 1.54
CA ALA A 282 -56.34 -11.70 2.10
C ALA A 282 -57.17 -12.20 3.30
N ASN A 283 -56.92 -11.60 4.47
CA ASN A 283 -57.65 -11.88 5.69
C ASN A 283 -58.94 -11.01 5.71
N PRO A 284 -60.15 -11.58 5.70
CA PRO A 284 -61.39 -10.82 5.80
C PRO A 284 -61.86 -10.81 7.25
N ALA A 285 -61.72 -9.69 7.93
CA ALA A 285 -62.45 -9.41 9.15
C ALA A 285 -62.64 -7.90 9.32
N TYR A 286 -63.84 -7.52 9.74
CA TYR A 286 -64.41 -6.18 9.87
C TYR A 286 -65.19 -5.66 8.64
N GLU A 287 -66.31 -6.34 8.37
CA GLU A 287 -67.55 -5.64 7.99
C GLU A 287 -68.45 -5.49 9.24
N ASP A 288 -69.44 -4.60 9.07
CA ASP A 288 -70.58 -4.22 9.92
C ASP A 288 -70.35 -2.92 10.72
N GLY A 289 -71.04 -1.81 10.49
CA GLY A 289 -72.15 -1.54 9.58
C GLY A 289 -72.76 -0.15 9.89
N GLU A 290 -73.45 0.40 8.88
CA GLU A 290 -74.63 1.28 8.94
C GLU A 290 -74.56 2.63 9.71
N THR A 291 -74.59 3.75 8.95
CA THR A 291 -75.73 4.65 8.64
C THR A 291 -75.95 5.78 9.65
N GLY A 292 -76.08 7.01 9.15
CA GLY A 292 -76.33 8.20 9.96
C GLY A 292 -75.95 9.50 9.25
N GLU A 293 -76.74 9.87 8.26
CA GLU A 293 -76.89 11.22 7.72
C GLU A 293 -77.39 12.16 8.84
N GLU A 294 -76.82 13.35 9.01
CA GLU A 294 -77.55 14.59 9.36
C GLU A 294 -76.65 15.85 9.32
N ASP A 295 -77.20 16.87 8.66
CA ASP A 295 -76.80 18.28 8.56
C ASP A 295 -76.57 18.97 9.92
N GLU A 296 -75.70 19.99 9.95
CA GLU A 296 -76.05 21.40 10.22
C GLU A 296 -74.86 22.27 10.65
N GLY A 297 -74.83 23.50 10.11
CA GLY A 297 -74.62 24.70 10.95
C GLY A 297 -73.19 25.21 11.15
N GLY A 298 -72.87 26.30 10.46
CA GLY A 298 -71.59 26.99 10.56
C GLY A 298 -71.40 27.91 11.77
N GLN A 299 -70.19 28.47 11.83
CA GLN A 299 -69.86 29.82 12.29
C GLN A 299 -68.51 30.25 11.71
#